data_AF-A0A2K8XNK9-F1
#
_entry.id   AF-A0A2K8XNK9-F1
#
_cell.length_a   1.000
_cell.length_b   1.000
_cell.length_c   1.000
_cell.angle_alpha   90.00
_cell.angle_beta   90.00
_cell.angle_gamma   90.00
#
_symmetry.space_group_name_H-M   'P 1'
#
loop_
_entity.id
_entity.type
_entity.pdbx_description
1 polymer ?
#
loop_
_entity_poly.entity_id
_entity_poly.type
_entity_poly.pdbx_seq_one_letter_code
_entity_poly.pdbx_strand_id
1 'polypeptide(L)'
;MFGLIKVILKNLSIEHHKETILKPNSEFDRRVIFQYYLDNNISINKIEREILLETHVLEPESIGIIGCLLNDKSHLNILRLAIGAKNRSNKKLSALSATLFNSEQLESADSYYFIETAIEDISNIENGIIMEYSSIYS
;
A
#
# COMPACT_ATOMS: atom_id res chain seq x y z
N MET A 1 -7.36 6.66 -32.82
CA MET A 1 -6.98 7.24 -31.52
C MET A 1 -7.19 6.31 -30.31
N PHE A 2 -8.09 5.31 -30.38
CA PHE A 2 -8.31 4.34 -29.29
C PHE A 2 -7.22 3.25 -29.12
N GLY A 3 -6.42 2.98 -30.15
CA GLY A 3 -5.37 1.96 -30.11
C GLY A 3 -4.13 2.36 -29.27
N LEU A 4 -3.75 3.64 -29.31
CA LEU A 4 -2.54 4.13 -28.62
C LEU A 4 -2.71 4.13 -27.09
N ILE A 5 -3.89 4.55 -26.62
CA ILE A 5 -4.24 4.53 -25.20
C ILE A 5 -4.20 3.09 -24.68
N LYS A 6 -4.75 2.12 -25.41
CA LYS A 6 -4.73 0.70 -25.01
C LYS A 6 -3.33 0.09 -24.89
N VAL A 7 -2.37 0.57 -25.69
CA VAL A 7 -0.96 0.14 -25.63
C VAL A 7 -0.26 0.77 -24.42
N ILE A 8 -0.53 2.05 -24.11
CA ILE A 8 -0.01 2.72 -22.91
C ILE A 8 -0.60 2.08 -21.63
N LEU A 9 -1.89 1.73 -21.62
CA LEU A 9 -2.57 1.11 -20.47
C LEU A 9 -2.08 -0.33 -20.19
N LYS A 10 -1.65 -1.09 -21.21
CA LYS A 10 -0.97 -2.39 -21.01
C LYS A 10 0.44 -2.24 -20.42
N ASN A 11 1.06 -1.08 -20.61
CA ASN A 11 2.40 -0.77 -20.13
C ASN A 11 2.41 -0.21 -18.69
N LEU A 12 1.36 -0.34 -17.89
CA LEU A 12 1.36 0.15 -16.51
C LEU A 12 0.79 -0.87 -15.51
N SER A 13 0.79 -2.17 -15.83
CA SER A 13 0.39 -3.19 -14.84
C SER A 13 1.49 -3.49 -13.83
N ILE A 14 1.11 -3.78 -12.58
CA ILE A 14 2.05 -4.18 -11.52
C ILE A 14 2.81 -5.44 -11.92
N GLU A 15 2.12 -6.41 -12.53
CA GLU A 15 2.73 -7.66 -13.00
C GLU A 15 3.82 -7.42 -14.06
N HIS A 16 3.55 -6.54 -15.03
CA HIS A 16 4.51 -6.25 -16.10
C HIS A 16 5.73 -5.46 -15.58
N HIS A 17 5.53 -4.69 -14.50
CA HIS A 17 6.55 -3.85 -13.88
C HIS A 17 7.08 -4.40 -12.55
N LYS A 18 7.00 -5.72 -12.34
CA LYS A 18 7.42 -6.36 -11.07
C LYS A 18 8.78 -5.85 -10.57
N GLU A 19 9.76 -5.73 -11.46
CA GLU A 19 11.10 -5.26 -11.09
C GLU A 19 11.10 -3.80 -10.62
N THR A 20 10.41 -2.90 -11.31
CA THR A 20 10.23 -1.50 -10.88
C THR A 20 9.50 -1.39 -9.55
N ILE A 21 8.56 -2.30 -9.27
CA ILE A 21 7.81 -2.31 -8.00
C ILE A 21 8.68 -2.81 -6.84
N LEU A 22 9.40 -3.92 -7.03
CA LEU A 22 10.19 -4.54 -5.96
C LEU A 22 11.58 -3.91 -5.77
N LYS A 23 12.16 -3.37 -6.85
CA LYS A 23 13.51 -2.79 -6.91
C LYS A 23 13.48 -1.50 -7.74
N PRO A 24 12.73 -0.48 -7.31
CA PRO A 24 12.66 0.78 -8.04
C PRO A 24 14.04 1.44 -8.12
N ASN A 25 14.35 2.03 -9.27
CA ASN A 25 15.45 3.00 -9.37
C ASN A 25 15.15 4.26 -8.55
N SER A 26 13.85 4.59 -8.43
CA SER A 26 13.31 5.71 -7.67
C SER A 26 11.93 5.37 -7.14
N GLU A 27 11.61 5.80 -5.92
CA GLU A 27 10.26 5.72 -5.34
C GLU A 27 9.18 6.32 -6.26
N PHE A 28 9.55 7.32 -7.05
CA PHE A 28 8.66 7.95 -8.02
C PHE A 28 8.14 6.97 -9.07
N ASP A 29 9.01 6.11 -9.62
CA ASP A 29 8.66 5.21 -10.73
C ASP A 29 7.58 4.22 -10.29
N ARG A 30 7.72 3.68 -9.09
CA ARG A 30 6.72 2.81 -8.47
C ARG A 30 5.43 3.57 -8.17
N ARG A 31 5.52 4.78 -7.61
CA ARG A 31 4.34 5.58 -7.26
C ARG A 31 3.47 5.90 -8.48
N VAL A 32 4.07 6.15 -9.64
CA VAL A 32 3.31 6.38 -10.89
C VAL A 32 2.40 5.18 -11.23
N ILE A 33 2.91 3.96 -11.09
CA ILE A 33 2.13 2.73 -11.36
C ILE A 33 1.03 2.56 -10.32
N PHE A 34 1.34 2.73 -9.03
CA PHE A 34 0.37 2.63 -7.95
C PHE A 34 -0.74 3.68 -8.08
N GLN A 35 -0.38 4.92 -8.36
CA GLN A 35 -1.30 6.02 -8.54
C GLN A 35 -2.23 5.78 -9.73
N TYR A 36 -1.71 5.20 -10.81
CA TYR A 36 -2.53 4.79 -11.95
C TYR A 36 -3.62 3.76 -11.56
N TYR A 37 -3.30 2.77 -10.72
CA TYR A 37 -4.31 1.82 -10.21
C TYR A 37 -5.34 2.53 -9.33
N LEU A 38 -4.89 3.37 -8.40
CA LEU A 38 -5.76 4.10 -7.51
C LEU A 38 -6.73 5.00 -8.30
N ASP A 39 -6.23 5.81 -9.23
CA ASP A 39 -7.02 6.79 -9.96
C ASP A 39 -8.06 6.16 -10.87
N ASN A 40 -7.75 4.98 -11.44
CA ASN A 40 -8.62 4.28 -12.36
C ASN A 40 -9.44 3.16 -11.69
N ASN A 41 -9.35 3.02 -10.36
CA ASN A 41 -10.02 1.98 -9.57
C ASN A 41 -9.76 0.56 -10.11
N ILE A 42 -8.50 0.29 -10.46
CA ILE A 42 -8.09 -0.99 -11.06
C ILE A 42 -7.93 -2.02 -9.94
N SER A 43 -8.66 -3.13 -10.04
CA SER A 43 -8.48 -4.28 -9.15
C SER A 43 -7.21 -5.06 -9.52
N ILE A 44 -6.48 -5.50 -8.51
CA ILE A 44 -5.31 -6.35 -8.69
C ILE A 44 -5.69 -7.82 -8.89
N ASN A 45 -4.88 -8.53 -9.68
CA ASN A 45 -4.96 -9.98 -9.82
C ASN A 45 -4.14 -10.71 -8.74
N LYS A 46 -4.11 -12.05 -8.77
CA LYS A 46 -3.37 -12.87 -7.79
C LYS A 46 -1.85 -12.62 -7.82
N ILE A 47 -1.26 -12.55 -9.01
CA ILE A 47 0.18 -12.32 -9.19
C ILE A 47 0.56 -10.93 -8.67
N GLU A 48 -0.25 -9.93 -8.98
CA GLU A 48 -0.04 -8.56 -8.51
C GLU A 48 -0.17 -8.46 -7.00
N ARG A 49 -1.11 -9.19 -6.39
CA ARG A 49 -1.21 -9.31 -4.93
C ARG A 49 0.06 -9.88 -4.31
N GLU A 50 0.62 -10.95 -4.88
CA GLU A 50 1.88 -11.54 -4.41
C GLU A 50 3.03 -10.52 -4.49
N ILE A 51 3.13 -9.80 -5.61
CA ILE A 51 4.13 -8.72 -5.78
C ILE A 51 3.96 -7.63 -4.70
N LEU A 52 2.73 -7.18 -4.44
CA LEU A 52 2.47 -6.14 -3.44
C LEU A 52 2.81 -6.59 -2.01
N LEU A 53 2.58 -7.87 -1.68
CA LEU A 53 2.94 -8.44 -0.38
C LEU A 53 4.45 -8.53 -0.16
N GLU A 54 5.23 -8.72 -1.24
CA GLU A 54 6.70 -8.72 -1.23
C GLU A 54 7.29 -7.30 -1.26
N THR A 55 6.48 -6.27 -1.51
CA THR A 55 6.98 -4.91 -1.75
C THR A 55 7.41 -4.24 -0.43
N HIS A 56 8.70 -3.92 -0.35
CA HIS A 56 9.24 -3.05 0.70
C HIS A 56 9.16 -1.58 0.23
N VAL A 57 8.39 -0.77 0.95
CA VAL A 57 8.23 0.66 0.71
C VAL A 57 8.10 1.39 2.05
N LEU A 58 8.77 2.53 2.16
CA LEU A 58 8.76 3.38 3.36
C LEU A 58 8.00 4.69 3.12
N GLU A 59 7.60 4.93 1.88
CA GLU A 59 6.96 6.19 1.50
C GLU A 59 5.44 6.14 1.78
N PRO A 60 4.88 7.06 2.60
CA PRO A 60 3.51 6.95 3.11
C PRO A 60 2.41 6.83 2.06
N GLU A 61 2.52 7.56 0.95
CA GLU A 61 1.52 7.52 -0.11
C GLU A 61 1.49 6.15 -0.78
N SER A 62 2.66 5.63 -1.17
CA SER A 62 2.81 4.29 -1.72
C SER A 62 2.34 3.21 -0.75
N ILE A 63 2.67 3.32 0.55
CA ILE A 63 2.16 2.42 1.60
C ILE A 63 0.63 2.40 1.60
N GLY A 64 0.01 3.58 1.63
CA GLY A 64 -1.45 3.72 1.65
C GLY A 64 -2.11 3.15 0.39
N ILE A 65 -1.52 3.38 -0.78
CA ILE A 65 -2.05 2.84 -2.04
C ILE A 65 -2.00 1.31 -2.02
N ILE A 66 -0.88 0.71 -1.60
CA ILE A 66 -0.79 -0.75 -1.43
C ILE A 66 -1.91 -1.25 -0.50
N GLY A 67 -2.14 -0.54 0.60
CA GLY A 67 -3.24 -0.85 1.53
C GLY A 67 -4.61 -0.95 0.85
N CYS A 68 -4.91 0.04 -0.01
CA CYS A 68 -6.15 0.11 -0.76
C CYS A 68 -6.26 -0.99 -1.84
N LEU A 69 -5.16 -1.32 -2.51
CA LEU A 69 -5.14 -2.34 -3.57
C LEU A 69 -5.28 -3.75 -2.99
N LEU A 70 -4.61 -4.03 -1.86
CA LEU A 70 -4.72 -5.32 -1.18
C LEU A 70 -6.13 -5.52 -0.60
N ASN A 71 -6.71 -4.49 0.03
CA ASN A 71 -8.05 -4.50 0.62
C ASN A 71 -8.39 -5.79 1.42
N ASP A 72 -7.42 -6.30 2.17
CA ASP A 72 -7.65 -7.35 3.15
C ASP A 72 -7.65 -6.77 4.58
N LYS A 73 -8.07 -7.58 5.55
CA LYS A 73 -8.21 -7.18 6.95
C LYS A 73 -7.07 -7.70 7.84
N SER A 74 -5.92 -8.05 7.25
CA SER A 74 -4.74 -8.37 8.05
C SER A 74 -4.29 -7.16 8.86
N HIS A 75 -3.74 -7.37 10.07
CA HIS A 75 -3.27 -6.28 10.92
C HIS A 75 -2.30 -5.35 10.19
N LEU A 76 -1.33 -5.92 9.45
CA LEU A 76 -0.39 -5.13 8.66
C LEU A 76 -1.12 -4.22 7.66
N ASN A 77 -2.12 -4.75 6.96
CA ASN A 77 -2.87 -3.97 5.98
C ASN A 77 -3.73 -2.89 6.62
N ILE A 78 -4.26 -3.12 7.83
CA ILE A 78 -4.95 -2.08 8.59
C ILE A 78 -3.99 -0.92 8.90
N LEU A 79 -2.74 -1.19 9.32
CA LEU A 79 -1.74 -0.13 9.51
C LEU A 79 -1.45 0.64 8.21
N ARG A 80 -1.31 -0.06 7.07
CA ARG A 80 -1.14 0.59 5.75
C ARG A 80 -2.30 1.52 5.41
N LEU A 81 -3.54 1.07 5.64
CA LEU A 81 -4.75 1.87 5.43
C LEU A 81 -4.80 3.08 6.38
N ALA A 82 -4.41 2.91 7.64
CA ALA A 82 -4.38 4.00 8.61
C ALA A 82 -3.35 5.09 8.24
N ILE A 83 -2.19 4.70 7.71
CA ILE A 83 -1.20 5.61 7.11
C ILE A 83 -1.82 6.34 5.90
N GLY A 84 -2.43 5.61 4.97
CA GLY A 84 -3.09 6.16 3.78
C GLY A 84 -4.20 7.16 4.13
N ALA A 85 -5.00 6.88 5.16
CA ALA A 85 -6.08 7.74 5.64
C ALA A 85 -5.58 9.12 6.12
N LYS A 86 -4.33 9.21 6.59
CA LYS A 86 -3.69 10.46 7.04
C LYS A 86 -2.98 11.22 5.92
N ASN A 87 -2.97 10.70 4.69
CA ASN A 87 -2.31 11.36 3.57
C ASN A 87 -2.97 12.72 3.25
N ARG A 88 -2.22 13.81 3.38
CA ARG A 88 -2.73 15.18 3.18
C ARG A 88 -2.68 15.63 1.71
N SER A 89 -1.78 15.05 0.92
CA SER A 89 -1.53 15.44 -0.47
C SER A 89 -2.51 14.79 -1.42
N ASN A 90 -2.93 13.55 -1.13
CA ASN A 90 -3.79 12.74 -1.97
C ASN A 90 -5.14 12.48 -1.31
N LYS A 91 -6.11 13.34 -1.60
CA LYS A 91 -7.46 13.28 -1.02
C LYS A 91 -8.21 12.00 -1.39
N LYS A 92 -8.00 11.48 -2.60
CA LYS A 92 -8.63 10.22 -3.06
C LYS A 92 -8.13 9.05 -2.23
N LEU A 93 -6.81 8.97 -2.03
CA LEU A 93 -6.19 7.99 -1.16
C LEU A 93 -6.74 8.09 0.26
N SER A 94 -6.67 9.27 0.88
CA SER A 94 -7.12 9.49 2.26
C SER A 94 -8.58 9.06 2.46
N ALA A 95 -9.48 9.49 1.57
CA ALA A 95 -10.88 9.13 1.64
C ALA A 95 -11.11 7.63 1.45
N LEU A 96 -10.49 7.02 0.43
CA LEU A 96 -10.65 5.58 0.17
C LEU A 96 -10.11 4.77 1.35
N SER A 97 -8.88 5.01 1.79
CA SER A 97 -8.28 4.28 2.90
C SER A 97 -9.14 4.33 4.17
N ALA A 98 -9.66 5.50 4.53
CA ALA A 98 -10.51 5.68 5.71
C ALA A 98 -11.83 4.90 5.65
N THR A 99 -12.31 4.53 4.46
CA THR A 99 -13.53 3.71 4.31
C THR A 99 -13.27 2.20 4.40
N LEU A 100 -12.01 1.77 4.32
CA LEU A 100 -11.63 0.36 4.23
C LEU A 100 -11.28 -0.26 5.58
N PHE A 101 -11.36 0.48 6.68
CA PHE A 101 -11.23 -0.06 8.03
C PHE A 101 -12.11 0.72 9.02
N ASN A 102 -12.27 0.19 10.23
CA ASN A 102 -12.95 0.87 11.34
C ASN A 102 -12.03 0.97 12.57
N SER A 103 -12.48 1.67 13.62
CA SER A 103 -11.68 1.89 14.83
C SER A 103 -11.32 0.58 15.55
N GLU A 104 -12.25 -0.37 15.64
CA GLU A 104 -12.01 -1.67 16.28
C GLU A 104 -10.88 -2.45 15.58
N GLN A 105 -10.88 -2.44 14.25
CA GLN A 105 -9.82 -3.07 13.46
C GLN A 105 -8.46 -2.39 13.67
N LEU A 106 -8.44 -1.06 13.78
CA LEU A 106 -7.21 -0.31 14.05
C LEU A 106 -6.68 -0.60 15.45
N GLU A 107 -7.53 -0.57 16.46
CA GLU A 107 -7.18 -0.90 17.85
C GLU A 107 -6.64 -2.33 17.97
N SER A 108 -7.23 -3.28 17.24
CA SER A 108 -6.75 -4.66 17.15
C SER A 108 -5.35 -4.74 16.51
N ALA A 109 -5.13 -4.03 15.39
CA ALA A 109 -3.84 -4.02 14.71
C ALA A 109 -2.74 -3.36 15.54
N ASP A 110 -3.07 -2.27 16.24
CA ASP A 110 -2.16 -1.59 17.17
C ASP A 110 -1.79 -2.50 18.34
N SER A 111 -2.78 -3.15 18.96
CA SER A 111 -2.52 -4.08 20.07
C SER A 111 -1.62 -5.24 19.64
N TYR A 112 -1.87 -5.80 18.45
CA TYR A 112 -1.04 -6.87 17.91
C TYR A 112 0.44 -6.46 17.80
N TYR A 113 0.74 -5.33 17.16
CA TYR A 113 2.14 -4.95 16.88
C TYR A 113 2.86 -4.28 18.06
N PHE A 114 2.15 -3.62 18.97
CA PHE A 114 2.76 -2.83 20.05
C PHE A 114 2.59 -3.44 21.45
N ILE A 115 1.76 -4.48 21.61
CA ILE A 115 1.54 -5.15 22.91
C ILE A 115 1.85 -6.64 22.83
N GLU A 116 1.30 -7.34 21.83
CA GLU A 116 1.29 -8.81 21.79
C GLU A 116 2.50 -9.44 21.10
N THR A 117 3.03 -8.80 20.05
CA THR A 117 4.10 -9.39 19.22
C THR A 117 5.47 -9.25 19.88
N ALA A 118 6.17 -10.38 20.06
CA ALA A 118 7.58 -10.37 20.43
C ALA A 118 8.41 -9.85 19.25
N ILE A 119 9.31 -8.89 19.51
CA ILE A 119 10.11 -8.16 18.49
C ILE A 119 10.89 -9.09 17.54
N GLU A 120 11.15 -10.34 17.95
CA GLU A 120 12.01 -11.30 17.24
C GLU A 120 11.40 -11.88 15.95
N ASP A 121 10.08 -11.75 15.72
CA ASP A 121 9.39 -12.36 14.56
C ASP A 121 8.93 -11.36 13.48
N ILE A 122 9.29 -10.08 13.59
CA ILE A 122 8.81 -9.03 12.68
C ILE A 122 9.65 -8.99 11.39
N SER A 123 9.00 -9.10 10.23
CA SER A 123 9.69 -8.98 8.94
C SER A 123 10.15 -7.54 8.64
N ASN A 124 11.13 -7.38 7.73
CA ASN A 124 11.58 -6.05 7.30
C ASN A 124 10.45 -5.18 6.73
N ILE A 125 9.48 -5.80 6.03
CA ILE A 125 8.30 -5.10 5.50
C ILE A 125 7.44 -4.59 6.64
N GLU A 126 7.11 -5.45 7.60
CA GLU A 126 6.32 -5.06 8.78
C GLU A 126 7.00 -3.96 9.57
N ASN A 127 8.30 -4.09 9.84
CA ASN A 127 9.05 -3.09 10.58
C ASN A 127 8.99 -1.71 9.88
N GLY A 128 9.14 -1.67 8.56
CA GLY A 128 9.01 -0.44 7.79
C GLY A 128 7.63 0.23 7.93
N ILE A 129 6.55 -0.57 7.87
CA ILE A 129 5.19 -0.07 8.05
C ILE A 129 4.93 0.39 9.49
N ILE A 130 5.40 -0.36 10.49
CA ILE A 130 5.23 -0.05 11.91
C ILE A 130 5.96 1.26 12.26
N MET A 131 7.18 1.44 11.75
CA MET A 131 7.94 2.68 11.94
C MET A 131 7.22 3.89 11.35
N GLU A 132 6.71 3.76 10.13
CA GLU A 132 5.98 4.87 9.49
C GLU A 132 4.63 5.13 10.15
N TYR A 133 3.92 4.09 10.58
CA TYR A 133 2.70 4.25 11.37
C TYR A 133 2.97 5.02 12.66
N SER A 134 4.01 4.61 13.39
CA SER A 134 4.45 5.28 14.62
C SER A 134 4.78 6.75 14.36
N SER A 135 5.48 7.07 13.26
CA SER A 135 5.85 8.45 12.94
C SER A 135 4.63 9.38 12.76
N ILE A 136 3.49 8.84 12.34
CA ILE A 136 2.25 9.57 12.04
C ILE A 136 1.31 9.65 13.26
N TYR A 137 1.29 8.61 14.11
CA TYR A 137 0.33 8.46 15.21
C TYR A 137 0.93 8.67 16.62
N SER A 138 2.25 8.87 16.75
CA SER A 138 2.91 9.32 17.99
C SER A 138 2.70 10.82 18.24
#